data_AF-A0AAD7JVQ7-F1
#
_entry.id   AF-A0AAD7JVQ7-F1
#
_cell.length_a   1.000
_cell.length_b   1.000
_cell.length_c   1.000
_cell.angle_alpha   90.00
_cell.angle_beta   90.00
_cell.angle_gamma   90.00
#
_symmetry.space_group_name_H-M   'P 1'
#
loop_
_entity.id
_entity.type
_entity.pdbx_description
1 polymer ?
#
loop_
_entity_poly.entity_id
_entity_poly.type
_entity_poly.pdbx_seq_one_letter_code
_entity_poly.pdbx_strand_id
1 'polypeptide(L)'
;MSPQTTEEPYEAVINGLQALVDPAYLTHDPAALHARASALTGRLKSLARAANSATRATKNLTAAARHDMDQSHLGLQNLLYEKRHLEREIEKCRQFASVYQDIPLYTLDEFKVLAPPEASTDDVLSDEHQLLLNRLSFEFVERQRLDKMKKELIQQKEELLKESKAKLSTMDSVKTQIETLVKVASEVQKKVDELVLPIPTVNADTPG
;
A
#
# COMPACT_ATOMS: atom_id res chain seq x y z
N MET A 1 -53.74 -15.71 2.81
CA MET A 1 -54.84 -16.68 3.01
C MET A 1 -55.49 -16.36 4.33
N SER A 2 -56.64 -15.70 4.28
CA SER A 2 -57.44 -15.40 5.47
C SER A 2 -57.94 -16.71 6.10
N PRO A 3 -57.97 -16.85 7.43
CA PRO A 3 -58.55 -18.02 8.07
C PRO A 3 -60.04 -18.02 7.78
N GLN A 4 -60.48 -18.86 6.85
CA GLN A 4 -61.90 -19.10 6.60
C GLN A 4 -62.49 -19.84 7.82
N THR A 5 -63.30 -19.12 8.60
CA THR A 5 -64.56 -19.59 9.20
C THR A 5 -64.58 -21.05 9.69
N THR A 6 -63.79 -21.36 10.72
CA THR A 6 -64.07 -22.47 11.64
C THR A 6 -64.87 -22.03 12.86
N GLU A 7 -65.44 -20.81 12.85
CA GLU A 7 -66.22 -20.30 13.97
C GLU A 7 -67.63 -20.91 14.05
N GLU A 8 -68.35 -20.97 12.92
CA GLU A 8 -69.71 -21.53 12.89
C GLU A 8 -69.85 -22.98 13.40
N PRO A 9 -68.88 -23.91 13.20
CA PRO A 9 -68.92 -25.25 13.75
C PRO A 9 -68.83 -25.32 15.28
N TYR A 10 -68.12 -24.38 15.94
CA TYR A 10 -67.96 -24.42 17.40
C TYR A 10 -69.19 -23.84 18.08
N GLU A 11 -69.74 -22.74 17.57
CA GLU A 11 -70.91 -22.08 18.15
C GLU A 11 -72.11 -23.01 18.17
N ALA A 12 -72.33 -23.74 17.07
CA ALA A 12 -73.40 -24.74 17.01
C ALA A 12 -73.24 -25.86 18.06
N VAL A 13 -72.01 -26.28 18.38
CA VAL A 13 -71.74 -27.31 19.39
C VAL A 13 -71.91 -26.74 20.80
N ILE A 14 -71.46 -25.51 21.05
CA ILE A 14 -71.60 -24.83 22.35
C ILE A 14 -73.07 -24.53 22.63
N ASN A 15 -73.81 -23.95 21.68
CA ASN A 15 -75.25 -23.70 21.80
C ASN A 15 -76.02 -25.01 22.01
N GLY A 16 -75.62 -26.08 21.31
CA GLY A 16 -76.18 -27.41 21.48
C GLY A 16 -75.93 -27.99 22.88
N LEU A 17 -74.77 -27.74 23.49
CA LEU A 17 -74.46 -28.16 24.86
C LEU A 17 -75.22 -27.31 25.89
N GLN A 18 -75.33 -26.00 25.67
CA GLN A 18 -76.10 -25.08 26.53
C GLN A 18 -77.59 -25.44 26.54
N ALA A 19 -78.17 -25.79 25.40
CA ALA A 19 -79.56 -26.21 25.28
C ALA A 19 -79.89 -27.47 26.10
N LEU A 20 -78.91 -28.34 26.40
CA LEU A 20 -79.12 -29.53 27.23
C LEU A 20 -79.30 -29.22 28.72
N VAL A 21 -79.01 -27.99 29.15
CA VAL A 21 -79.14 -27.51 30.54
C VAL A 21 -80.48 -26.80 30.75
N ASP A 22 -81.26 -26.57 29.70
CA ASP A 22 -82.56 -25.91 29.76
C ASP A 22 -83.57 -26.77 30.55
N PRO A 23 -84.31 -26.21 31.54
CA PRO A 23 -85.31 -26.94 32.34
C PRO A 23 -86.39 -27.66 31.51
N ALA A 24 -86.59 -27.28 30.25
CA ALA A 24 -87.45 -28.01 29.30
C ALA A 24 -87.06 -29.48 29.10
N TYR A 25 -85.80 -29.86 29.38
CA TYR A 25 -85.30 -31.24 29.21
C TYR A 25 -85.36 -32.11 30.48
N LEU A 26 -85.87 -31.60 31.60
CA LEU A 26 -85.97 -32.33 32.88
C LEU A 26 -86.90 -33.56 32.83
N THR A 27 -87.83 -33.59 31.87
CA THR A 27 -88.81 -34.70 31.69
C THR A 27 -88.39 -35.70 30.61
N HIS A 28 -87.23 -35.51 29.97
CA HIS A 28 -86.74 -36.41 28.91
C HIS A 28 -86.03 -37.64 29.47
N ASP A 29 -85.99 -38.71 28.67
CA ASP A 29 -85.25 -39.94 28.99
C ASP A 29 -83.75 -39.63 29.25
N PRO A 30 -83.21 -39.96 30.43
CA PRO A 30 -81.82 -39.68 30.79
C PRO A 30 -80.82 -40.36 29.85
N ALA A 31 -81.14 -41.54 29.31
CA ALA A 31 -80.25 -42.24 28.40
C ALA A 31 -80.06 -41.49 27.07
N ALA A 32 -81.15 -40.96 26.51
CA ALA A 32 -81.12 -40.13 25.31
C ALA A 32 -80.35 -38.81 25.51
N LEU A 33 -80.49 -38.18 26.69
CA LEU A 33 -79.76 -36.96 27.04
C LEU A 33 -78.24 -37.21 27.12
N HIS A 34 -77.85 -38.30 27.80
CA HIS A 34 -76.44 -38.70 27.90
C HIS A 34 -75.82 -39.04 26.55
N ALA A 35 -76.56 -39.72 25.66
CA ALA A 35 -76.10 -40.00 24.31
C ALA A 35 -75.84 -38.71 23.50
N ARG A 36 -76.76 -37.74 23.57
CA ARG A 36 -76.63 -36.45 22.89
C ARG A 36 -75.46 -35.61 23.45
N ALA A 37 -75.33 -35.54 24.77
CA ALA A 37 -74.21 -34.86 25.43
C ALA A 37 -72.85 -35.48 25.06
N SER A 38 -72.78 -36.81 25.03
CA SER A 38 -71.57 -37.55 24.65
C SER A 38 -71.18 -37.29 23.19
N ALA A 39 -72.16 -37.25 22.28
CA ALA A 39 -71.93 -36.93 20.87
C ALA A 39 -71.41 -35.49 20.67
N LEU A 40 -72.02 -34.50 21.33
CA LEU A 40 -71.57 -33.10 21.27
C LEU A 40 -70.17 -32.92 21.88
N THR A 41 -69.90 -33.57 23.01
CA THR A 41 -68.56 -33.55 23.63
C THR A 41 -67.51 -34.23 22.74
N GLY A 42 -67.87 -35.32 22.06
CA GLY A 42 -67.02 -35.97 21.07
C GLY A 42 -66.66 -35.06 19.91
N ARG A 43 -67.64 -34.29 19.40
CA ARG A 43 -67.46 -33.30 18.35
C ARG A 43 -66.63 -32.09 18.81
N LEU A 44 -66.80 -31.62 20.05
CA LEU A 44 -65.94 -30.57 20.60
C LEU A 44 -64.48 -31.03 20.70
N LYS A 45 -64.24 -32.26 21.18
CA LYS A 45 -62.90 -32.85 21.25
C LYS A 45 -62.26 -33.03 19.87
N SER A 46 -63.03 -33.37 18.83
CA SER A 46 -62.48 -33.46 17.47
C SER A 46 -62.11 -32.09 16.90
N LEU A 47 -62.94 -31.07 17.11
CA LEU A 47 -62.65 -29.68 16.73
C LEU A 47 -61.39 -29.15 17.44
N ALA A 48 -61.26 -29.40 18.76
CA ALA A 48 -60.08 -29.00 19.52
C ALA A 48 -58.79 -29.69 19.02
N ARG A 49 -58.86 -30.98 18.65
CA ARG A 49 -57.73 -31.69 18.03
C ARG A 49 -57.37 -31.10 16.67
N ALA A 50 -58.36 -30.76 15.84
CA ALA A 50 -58.15 -30.15 14.54
C ALA A 50 -57.53 -28.74 14.65
N ALA A 51 -57.98 -27.92 15.59
CA ALA A 51 -57.39 -26.59 15.85
C ALA A 51 -55.93 -26.71 16.33
N ASN A 52 -55.65 -27.65 17.24
CA ASN A 52 -54.30 -27.90 17.73
C ASN A 52 -53.37 -28.45 16.64
N SER A 53 -53.85 -29.34 15.77
CA SER A 53 -53.05 -29.86 14.65
C SER A 53 -52.77 -28.77 13.61
N ALA A 54 -53.75 -27.94 13.28
CA ALA A 54 -53.57 -26.78 12.41
C ALA A 54 -52.54 -25.79 12.98
N THR A 55 -52.62 -25.49 14.28
CA THR A 55 -51.66 -24.61 14.97
C THR A 55 -50.24 -25.21 14.97
N ARG A 56 -50.11 -26.52 15.14
CA ARG A 56 -48.80 -27.19 15.06
C ARG A 56 -48.25 -27.16 13.63
N ALA A 57 -49.11 -27.37 12.63
CA ALA A 57 -48.71 -27.31 11.23
C ALA A 57 -48.20 -25.92 10.85
N THR A 58 -48.91 -24.85 11.23
CA THR A 58 -48.47 -23.47 10.96
C THR A 58 -47.17 -23.14 11.70
N LYS A 59 -47.03 -23.55 12.96
CA LYS A 59 -45.76 -23.39 13.71
C LYS A 59 -44.59 -24.09 13.00
N ASN A 60 -44.79 -25.31 12.53
CA ASN A 60 -43.75 -26.06 11.83
C ASN A 60 -43.38 -25.40 10.49
N LEU A 61 -44.36 -24.94 9.72
CA LEU A 61 -44.13 -24.22 8.47
C LEU A 61 -43.33 -22.93 8.69
N THR A 62 -43.71 -22.12 9.68
CA THR A 62 -42.99 -20.89 10.02
C THR A 62 -41.59 -21.18 10.54
N ALA A 63 -41.41 -22.25 11.33
CA ALA A 63 -40.09 -22.66 11.81
C ALA A 63 -39.17 -23.12 10.67
N ALA A 64 -39.70 -23.87 9.70
CA ALA A 64 -38.95 -24.27 8.50
C ALA A 64 -38.53 -23.06 7.66
N ALA A 65 -39.47 -22.16 7.37
CA ALA A 65 -39.18 -20.94 6.62
C ALA A 65 -38.14 -20.06 7.33
N ARG A 66 -38.21 -19.96 8.67
CA ARG A 66 -37.21 -19.25 9.47
C ARG A 66 -35.85 -19.92 9.38
N HIS A 67 -35.78 -21.25 9.43
CA HIS A 67 -34.54 -21.98 9.31
C HIS A 67 -33.87 -21.74 7.95
N ASP A 68 -34.63 -21.79 6.86
CA ASP A 68 -34.11 -21.54 5.50
C ASP A 68 -33.58 -20.10 5.35
N MET A 69 -34.27 -19.13 5.95
CA MET A 69 -33.82 -17.73 6.02
C MET A 69 -32.50 -17.62 6.81
N ASP A 70 -32.40 -18.25 7.97
CA ASP A 70 -31.20 -18.21 8.82
C ASP A 70 -29.99 -18.85 8.10
N GLN A 71 -30.19 -19.96 7.37
CA GLN A 71 -29.16 -20.59 6.53
C GLN A 71 -28.70 -19.66 5.41
N SER A 72 -29.64 -19.02 4.71
CA SER A 72 -29.34 -18.06 3.64
C SER A 72 -28.58 -16.84 4.18
N HIS A 73 -28.96 -16.36 5.36
CA HIS A 73 -28.28 -15.25 6.02
C HIS A 73 -26.84 -15.62 6.42
N LEU A 74 -26.62 -16.84 6.92
CA LEU A 74 -25.27 -17.34 7.20
C LEU A 74 -24.41 -17.41 5.92
N GLY A 75 -24.98 -17.90 4.81
CA GLY A 75 -24.31 -17.89 3.50
C GLY A 75 -23.92 -16.49 3.05
N LEU A 76 -24.81 -15.51 3.21
CA LEU A 76 -24.51 -14.10 2.91
C LEU A 76 -23.37 -13.56 3.77
N GLN A 77 -23.34 -13.86 5.08
CA GLN A 77 -22.27 -13.40 5.95
C GLN A 77 -20.91 -13.99 5.55
N ASN A 78 -20.86 -15.26 5.14
CA ASN A 78 -19.65 -15.88 4.62
C ASN A 78 -19.13 -15.16 3.37
N LEU A 79 -20.01 -14.88 2.40
CA LEU A 79 -19.65 -14.14 1.18
C LEU A 79 -19.19 -12.71 1.48
N LEU A 80 -19.83 -12.02 2.41
CA LEU A 80 -19.42 -10.69 2.84
C LEU A 80 -18.05 -10.70 3.52
N TYR A 81 -17.75 -11.75 4.29
CA TYR A 81 -16.43 -11.93 4.87
C TYR A 81 -15.37 -12.13 3.79
N GLU A 82 -15.62 -13.04 2.84
CA GLU A 82 -14.73 -13.32 1.72
C GLU A 82 -14.48 -12.09 0.86
N LYS A 83 -15.53 -11.34 0.48
CA LYS A 83 -15.43 -10.07 -0.22
C LYS A 83 -14.51 -9.09 0.50
N ARG A 84 -14.73 -8.87 1.81
CA ARG A 84 -13.87 -7.96 2.59
C ARG A 84 -12.43 -8.45 2.69
N HIS A 85 -12.22 -9.77 2.75
CA HIS A 85 -10.87 -10.33 2.74
C HIS A 85 -10.16 -10.05 1.42
N LEU A 86 -10.80 -10.35 0.29
CA LEU A 86 -10.27 -10.07 -1.04
C LEU A 86 -10.01 -8.57 -1.24
N GLU A 87 -10.92 -7.69 -0.82
CA GLU A 87 -10.71 -6.23 -0.89
C GLU A 87 -9.46 -5.80 -0.11
N ARG A 88 -9.21 -6.39 1.08
CA ARG A 88 -7.98 -6.11 1.84
C ARG A 88 -6.73 -6.64 1.14
N GLU A 89 -6.78 -7.83 0.56
CA GLU A 89 -5.63 -8.39 -0.17
C GLU A 89 -5.33 -7.59 -1.45
N ILE A 90 -6.36 -7.17 -2.20
CA ILE A 90 -6.20 -6.28 -3.36
C ILE A 90 -5.55 -4.97 -2.94
N GLU A 91 -6.00 -4.38 -1.85
CA GLU A 91 -5.43 -3.12 -1.35
C GLU A 91 -3.97 -3.30 -0.91
N LYS A 92 -3.62 -4.40 -0.25
CA LYS A 92 -2.21 -4.74 0.05
C LYS A 92 -1.37 -4.86 -1.22
N CYS A 93 -1.89 -5.53 -2.25
CA CYS A 93 -1.19 -5.65 -3.53
C CYS A 93 -1.03 -4.29 -4.23
N ARG A 94 -2.01 -3.39 -4.13
CA ARG A 94 -1.94 -2.03 -4.69
C ARG A 94 -0.97 -1.12 -3.94
N GLN A 95 -0.87 -1.30 -2.63
CA GLN A 95 0.10 -0.60 -1.79
C GLN A 95 1.54 -1.08 -1.99
N PHE A 96 1.77 -2.07 -2.84
CA PHE A 96 3.11 -2.43 -3.26
C PHE A 96 3.74 -1.27 -4.05
N ALA A 97 4.43 -0.39 -3.33
CA ALA A 97 5.26 0.66 -3.90
C ALA A 97 6.62 0.07 -4.26
N SER A 98 6.89 -0.05 -5.55
CA SER A 98 8.18 -0.44 -6.08
C SER A 98 9.06 0.79 -6.29
N VAL A 99 10.32 0.70 -5.85
CA VAL A 99 11.32 1.79 -5.88
C VAL A 99 11.46 2.46 -7.25
N TYR A 100 11.15 1.77 -8.36
CA TYR A 100 11.26 2.34 -9.71
C TYR A 100 10.34 3.55 -9.95
N GLN A 101 9.27 3.71 -9.17
CA GLN A 101 8.31 4.81 -9.32
C GLN A 101 8.88 6.17 -8.88
N ASP A 102 9.88 6.17 -8.00
CA ASP A 102 10.48 7.39 -7.43
C ASP A 102 11.81 7.78 -8.10
N ILE A 103 12.25 7.03 -9.12
CA ILE A 103 13.51 7.30 -9.80
C ILE A 103 13.32 8.43 -10.80
N PRO A 104 14.11 9.53 -10.73
CA PRO A 104 14.10 10.54 -11.78
C PRO A 104 14.68 9.90 -13.05
N LEU A 105 13.83 9.76 -14.07
CA LEU A 105 14.18 9.24 -15.39
C LEU A 105 14.26 10.40 -16.39
N TYR A 106 15.08 10.25 -17.43
CA TYR A 106 15.02 11.09 -18.62
C TYR A 106 13.60 11.19 -19.16
N THR A 107 13.24 12.36 -19.69
CA THR A 107 11.96 12.59 -20.36
C THR A 107 11.83 11.69 -21.60
N LEU A 108 10.60 11.50 -22.10
CA LEU A 108 10.39 10.65 -23.27
C LEU A 108 11.13 11.17 -24.52
N ASP A 109 11.20 12.49 -24.68
CA ASP A 109 11.88 13.11 -25.82
C ASP A 109 13.39 12.92 -25.73
N GLU A 110 13.97 13.13 -24.54
CA GLU A 110 15.40 12.86 -24.30
C GLU A 110 15.74 11.38 -24.48
N PHE A 111 14.88 10.48 -23.99
CA PHE A 111 15.06 9.04 -24.17
C PHE A 111 15.06 8.65 -25.65
N LYS A 112 14.13 9.16 -26.46
CA LYS A 112 14.08 8.85 -27.90
C LYS A 112 15.32 9.33 -28.66
N VAL A 113 15.97 10.40 -28.21
CA VAL A 113 17.16 10.96 -28.85
C VAL A 113 18.44 10.28 -28.37
N LEU A 114 18.54 9.97 -27.07
CA LEU A 114 19.77 9.49 -26.45
C LEU A 114 19.85 7.96 -26.34
N ALA A 115 18.72 7.26 -26.33
CA ALA A 115 18.69 5.81 -26.22
C ALA A 115 19.17 5.14 -27.51
N PRO A 116 19.75 3.93 -27.41
CA PRO A 116 20.07 3.11 -28.58
C PRO A 116 18.82 2.88 -29.44
N PRO A 117 18.97 2.82 -30.79
CA PRO A 117 17.83 2.66 -31.70
C PRO A 117 17.05 1.35 -31.46
N GLU A 118 17.74 0.33 -30.95
CA GLU A 118 17.14 -0.97 -30.55
C GLU A 118 16.15 -0.84 -29.38
N ALA A 119 16.31 0.17 -28.53
CA ALA A 119 15.48 0.40 -27.36
C ALA A 119 14.30 1.38 -27.61
N SER A 120 14.21 1.96 -28.82
CA SER A 120 13.21 2.95 -29.20
C SER A 120 12.45 2.57 -30.49
N THR A 121 12.31 1.27 -30.76
CA THR A 121 11.52 0.78 -31.89
C THR A 121 10.02 1.10 -31.70
N ASP A 122 9.28 1.25 -32.80
CA ASP A 122 7.85 1.55 -32.74
C ASP A 122 7.04 0.51 -31.96
N ASP A 123 7.41 -0.77 -32.07
CA ASP A 123 6.78 -1.86 -31.31
C ASP A 123 6.94 -1.66 -29.80
N VAL A 124 8.14 -1.25 -29.36
CA VAL A 124 8.44 -0.94 -27.95
C VAL A 124 7.72 0.32 -27.48
N LEU A 125 7.62 1.35 -28.34
CA LEU A 125 6.93 2.60 -28.01
C LEU A 125 5.42 2.40 -27.86
N SER A 126 4.85 1.36 -28.49
CA SER A 126 3.43 1.02 -28.40
C SER A 126 3.04 0.29 -27.11
N ASP A 127 3.98 -0.40 -26.46
CA ASP A 127 3.77 -1.11 -25.19
C ASP A 127 4.37 -0.31 -24.02
N GLU A 128 3.50 0.27 -23.19
CA GLU A 128 3.89 1.07 -22.02
C GLU A 128 4.82 0.32 -21.05
N HIS A 129 4.62 -0.99 -20.86
CA HIS A 129 5.43 -1.77 -19.94
C HIS A 129 6.84 -1.97 -20.50
N GLN A 130 6.96 -2.34 -21.78
CA GLN A 130 8.26 -2.50 -22.45
C GLN A 130 9.00 -1.17 -22.54
N LEU A 131 8.29 -0.08 -22.82
CA LEU A 131 8.84 1.27 -22.82
C LEU A 131 9.44 1.61 -21.45
N LEU A 132 8.73 1.34 -20.35
CA LEU A 132 9.24 1.62 -19.01
C LEU A 132 10.48 0.77 -18.68
N LEU A 133 10.49 -0.51 -19.02
CA LEU A 133 11.65 -1.39 -18.81
C LEU A 133 12.88 -0.89 -19.58
N ASN A 134 12.71 -0.48 -20.83
CA ASN A 134 13.81 0.05 -21.63
C ASN A 134 14.32 1.39 -21.11
N ARG A 135 13.42 2.26 -20.65
CA ARG A 135 13.81 3.52 -19.98
C ARG A 135 14.62 3.26 -18.71
N LEU A 136 14.21 2.30 -17.88
CA LEU A 136 14.93 1.92 -16.66
C LEU A 136 16.30 1.31 -16.96
N SER A 137 16.39 0.43 -17.96
CA SER A 137 17.66 -0.16 -18.40
C SER A 137 18.62 0.90 -18.94
N PHE A 138 18.12 1.85 -19.73
CA PHE A 138 18.92 2.97 -20.23
C PHE A 138 19.45 3.85 -19.10
N GLU A 139 18.58 4.26 -18.16
CA GLU A 139 18.97 5.04 -16.99
C GLU A 139 20.05 4.32 -16.17
N PHE A 140 19.91 3.01 -15.98
CA PHE A 140 20.88 2.20 -15.25
C PHE A 140 22.26 2.20 -15.92
N VAL A 141 22.32 2.04 -17.24
CA VAL A 141 23.57 2.10 -18.01
C VAL A 141 24.19 3.50 -17.94
N GLU A 142 23.39 4.56 -18.09
CA GLU A 142 23.89 5.94 -17.99
C GLU A 142 24.43 6.26 -16.60
N ARG A 143 23.75 5.84 -15.54
CA ARG A 143 24.25 6.03 -14.16
C ARG A 143 25.54 5.30 -13.91
N GLN A 144 25.70 4.07 -14.43
CA GLN A 144 26.98 3.37 -14.35
C GLN A 144 28.10 4.10 -15.09
N ARG A 145 27.81 4.62 -16.29
CA ARG A 145 28.77 5.40 -17.08
C ARG A 145 29.20 6.66 -16.33
N LEU A 146 28.25 7.41 -15.77
CA LEU A 146 28.51 8.62 -15.00
C LEU A 146 29.28 8.34 -13.70
N ASP A 147 28.96 7.25 -12.98
CA ASP A 147 29.69 6.87 -11.77
C ASP A 147 31.15 6.48 -12.07
N LYS A 148 31.37 5.75 -13.17
CA LYS A 148 32.73 5.43 -13.64
C LYS A 148 33.51 6.71 -13.98
N MET A 149 32.93 7.61 -14.78
CA MET A 149 33.56 8.87 -15.15
C MET A 149 33.85 9.75 -13.92
N LYS A 150 32.94 9.79 -12.94
CA LYS A 150 33.15 10.48 -11.67
C LYS A 150 34.34 9.93 -10.91
N LYS A 151 34.46 8.60 -10.80
CA LYS A 151 35.60 7.94 -10.13
C LYS A 151 36.93 8.27 -10.82
N GLU A 152 36.96 8.22 -12.15
CA GLU A 152 38.13 8.60 -12.95
C GLU A 152 38.53 10.07 -12.73
N LEU A 153 37.56 11.00 -12.74
CA LEU A 153 37.81 12.42 -12.49
C LEU A 153 38.28 12.70 -11.06
N ILE A 154 37.75 11.97 -10.07
CA ILE A 154 38.21 12.09 -8.68
C ILE A 154 39.67 11.63 -8.58
N GLN A 155 40.02 10.50 -9.20
CA GLN A 155 41.39 10.00 -9.22
C GLN A 155 42.35 11.00 -9.88
N GLN A 156 41.99 11.55 -11.05
CA GLN A 156 42.78 12.57 -11.73
C GLN A 156 42.95 13.83 -10.87
N LYS A 157 41.89 14.27 -10.19
CA LYS A 157 41.95 15.40 -9.26
C LYS A 157 42.92 15.13 -8.11
N GLU A 158 42.87 13.95 -7.51
CA GLU A 158 43.77 13.56 -6.42
C GLU A 158 45.24 13.51 -6.87
N GLU A 159 45.50 12.99 -8.06
CA GLU A 159 46.83 12.94 -8.66
C GLU A 159 47.38 14.34 -8.94
N LEU A 160 46.58 15.23 -9.54
CA LEU A 160 46.96 16.62 -9.77
C LEU A 160 47.21 17.38 -8.46
N LEU A 161 46.41 17.15 -7.42
CA LEU A 161 46.63 17.73 -6.10
C LEU A 161 47.94 17.25 -5.47
N LYS A 162 48.29 15.97 -5.64
CA LYS A 162 49.55 15.41 -5.17
C LYS A 162 50.74 16.03 -5.93
N GLU A 163 50.64 16.13 -7.26
CA GLU A 163 51.66 16.76 -8.09
C GLU A 163 51.83 18.25 -7.74
N SER A 164 50.74 18.99 -7.54
CA SER A 164 50.77 20.38 -7.12
C SER A 164 51.46 20.57 -5.77
N LYS A 165 51.20 19.69 -4.79
CA LYS A 165 51.89 19.72 -3.49
C LYS A 165 53.38 19.42 -3.62
N ALA A 166 53.75 18.45 -4.46
CA ALA A 166 55.15 18.12 -4.71
C ALA A 166 55.90 19.29 -5.39
N LYS A 167 55.27 19.93 -6.38
CA LYS A 167 55.81 21.12 -7.05
C LYS A 167 55.97 22.29 -6.07
N LEU A 168 54.99 22.52 -5.19
CA LEU A 168 55.08 23.56 -4.15
C LEU A 168 56.24 23.30 -3.19
N SER A 169 56.37 22.08 -2.67
CA SER A 169 57.50 21.71 -1.79
C SER A 169 58.86 21.87 -2.49
N THR A 170 58.94 21.53 -3.78
CA THR A 170 60.16 21.73 -4.58
C THR A 170 60.46 23.22 -4.75
N MET A 171 59.45 24.03 -5.05
CA MET A 171 59.58 25.49 -5.17
C MET A 171 60.04 26.12 -3.85
N ASP A 172 59.47 25.71 -2.72
CA ASP A 172 59.88 26.18 -1.38
C ASP A 172 61.35 25.81 -1.10
N SER A 173 61.77 24.59 -1.44
CA SER A 173 63.18 24.17 -1.31
C SER A 173 64.12 25.01 -2.17
N VAL A 174 63.76 25.25 -3.44
CA VAL A 174 64.54 26.12 -4.36
C VAL A 174 64.62 27.54 -3.81
N LYS A 175 63.51 28.09 -3.31
CA LYS A 175 63.48 29.41 -2.68
C LYS A 175 64.46 29.50 -1.51
N THR A 176 64.46 28.52 -0.61
CA THR A 176 65.41 28.48 0.52
C THR A 176 66.87 28.40 0.05
N GLN A 177 67.16 27.62 -1.01
CA GLN A 177 68.51 27.57 -1.58
C GLN A 177 68.93 28.91 -2.20
N ILE A 178 68.03 29.60 -2.89
CA ILE A 178 68.28 30.94 -3.44
C ILE A 178 68.54 31.96 -2.32
N GLU A 179 67.71 31.98 -1.28
CA GLU A 179 67.92 32.86 -0.11
C GLU A 179 69.28 32.60 0.54
N THR A 180 69.69 31.34 0.66
CA THR A 180 71.01 30.96 1.17
C THR A 180 72.13 31.44 0.26
N LEU A 181 72.00 31.26 -1.06
CA LEU A 181 72.98 31.73 -2.04
C LEU A 181 73.12 33.25 -2.02
N VAL A 182 72.01 33.99 -1.96
CA VAL A 182 72.01 35.46 -1.85
C VAL A 182 72.72 35.90 -0.56
N LYS A 183 72.47 35.23 0.56
CA LYS A 183 73.17 35.51 1.82
C LYS A 183 74.67 35.31 1.68
N VAL A 184 75.11 34.15 1.17
CA VAL A 184 76.54 33.85 0.95
C VAL A 184 77.16 34.87 -0.03
N ALA A 185 76.51 35.16 -1.16
CA ALA A 185 76.98 36.14 -2.13
C ALA A 185 77.12 37.54 -1.49
N SER A 186 76.18 37.95 -0.65
CA SER A 186 76.26 39.22 0.09
C SER A 186 77.42 39.26 1.10
N GLU A 187 77.70 38.13 1.77
CA GLU A 187 78.85 38.01 2.67
C GLU A 187 80.18 38.05 1.91
N VAL A 188 80.25 37.41 0.74
CA VAL A 188 81.42 37.47 -0.16
C VAL A 188 81.61 38.87 -0.71
N GLN A 189 80.55 39.54 -1.16
CA GLN A 189 80.60 40.93 -1.64
C GLN A 189 81.17 41.84 -0.56
N LYS A 190 80.69 41.75 0.68
CA LYS A 190 81.24 42.52 1.82
C LYS A 190 82.73 42.27 2.01
N LYS A 191 83.17 41.00 1.98
CA LYS A 191 84.59 40.65 2.09
C LYS A 191 85.42 41.18 0.92
N VAL A 192 84.88 41.17 -0.29
CA VAL A 192 85.55 41.74 -1.47
C VAL A 192 85.64 43.26 -1.36
N ASP A 193 84.56 43.95 -0.96
CA ASP A 193 84.56 45.39 -0.73
C ASP A 193 85.54 45.80 0.38
N GLU A 194 85.73 44.96 1.41
CA GLU A 194 86.77 45.15 2.44
C GLU A 194 88.19 44.96 1.91
N LEU A 195 88.39 44.07 0.93
CA LEU A 195 89.69 43.75 0.33
C LEU A 195 90.05 44.69 -0.85
N VAL A 196 89.05 45.24 -1.53
CA VAL A 196 89.22 46.27 -2.56
C VAL A 196 89.36 47.61 -1.84
N LEU A 197 90.61 47.99 -1.57
CA LEU A 197 90.94 49.34 -1.12
C LEU A 197 90.35 50.37 -2.11
N PRO A 198 89.85 51.53 -1.65
CA PRO A 198 89.43 52.58 -2.56
C PRO A 198 90.59 52.91 -3.50
N ILE A 199 90.35 52.90 -4.82
CA ILE A 199 91.33 53.39 -5.78
C ILE A 199 91.71 54.81 -5.32
N PRO A 200 93.00 55.12 -5.10
CA PRO A 200 93.40 56.48 -4.80
C PRO A 200 92.96 57.32 -6.00
N THR A 201 92.05 58.26 -5.78
CA THR A 201 91.91 59.39 -6.71
C THR A 201 93.27 60.07 -6.71
N VAL A 202 94.03 59.85 -7.78
CA VAL A 202 95.24 60.61 -8.07
C VAL A 202 94.78 62.05 -8.29
N ASN A 203 94.79 62.85 -7.22
CA ASN A 203 94.87 64.29 -7.36
C ASN A 203 96.27 64.56 -7.91
N ALA A 204 96.33 64.71 -9.23
CA ALA A 204 97.50 65.29 -9.88
C ALA A 204 97.68 66.70 -9.33
N ASP A 205 98.90 66.95 -8.85
CA ASP A 205 99.44 68.24 -8.41
C ASP A 205 99.04 69.39 -9.33
N THR A 206 98.90 70.58 -8.74
CA THR A 206 99.55 71.75 -9.33
C THR A 206 100.02 72.73 -8.23
N PRO A 207 101.32 73.08 -8.18
CA PRO A 207 101.85 74.15 -7.35
C PRO A 207 101.77 75.50 -8.07
N GLY A 208 101.49 76.56 -7.30
CA GLY A 208 101.46 77.96 -7.75
C GLY A 208 100.91 78.88 -6.67
#